data_AF-E1X3A0-F1
#
_entry.id   AF-E1X3A0-F1
#
_cell.length_a   1.000
_cell.length_b   1.000
_cell.length_c   1.000
_cell.angle_alpha   90.00
_cell.angle_beta   90.00
_cell.angle_gamma   90.00
#
_symmetry.space_group_name_H-M   'P 1'
#
loop_
_entity.id
_entity.type
_entity.pdbx_description
1 polymer ?
#
loop_
_entity_poly.entity_id
_entity_poly.type
_entity_poly.pdbx_seq_one_letter_code
_entity_poly.pdbx_strand_id
1 'polypeptide(L)'
;MKILAPLFILLMAFTSVKAQESNKKVVYRYKKYEKFDFEDLVIEGETGNPGDLSIAPRYQRKFKNKLPYRKNFNAEIRKGVERVR
;
A
#
# COMPACT_ATOMS: atom_id res chain seq x y z
N MET A 1 -17.98 47.23 41.48
CA MET A 1 -18.10 45.76 41.72
C MET A 1 -19.50 45.19 41.45
N LYS A 2 -20.59 45.97 41.56
CA LYS A 2 -21.98 45.47 41.38
C LYS A 2 -22.33 45.05 39.93
N ILE A 3 -21.59 45.53 38.94
CA ILE A 3 -21.83 45.25 37.50
C ILE A 3 -21.01 44.03 37.01
N LEU A 4 -19.95 43.65 37.73
CA LEU A 4 -19.12 42.50 37.37
C LEU A 4 -19.84 41.16 37.62
N ALA A 5 -20.61 41.08 38.70
CA ALA A 5 -21.35 39.88 39.07
C ALA A 5 -22.41 39.46 38.01
N PRO A 6 -23.29 40.34 37.52
CA PRO A 6 -24.25 39.96 36.48
C PRO A 6 -23.59 39.65 35.14
N LEU A 7 -22.46 40.31 34.81
CA LEU A 7 -21.71 40.05 33.58
C LEU A 7 -21.06 38.66 33.59
N PHE A 8 -20.55 38.22 34.74
CA PHE A 8 -19.96 36.90 34.90
C PHE A 8 -21.01 35.78 34.81
N ILE A 9 -22.20 36.02 35.38
CA ILE A 9 -23.35 35.10 35.30
C ILE A 9 -23.86 34.98 33.85
N LEU A 10 -23.89 36.09 33.10
CA LEU A 10 -24.27 36.09 31.68
C LEU A 10 -23.26 35.28 30.84
N LEU A 11 -21.97 35.35 31.15
CA LEU A 11 -20.93 34.61 30.43
C LEU A 11 -21.03 33.09 30.63
N MET A 12 -21.44 32.64 31.82
CA MET A 12 -21.61 31.22 32.13
C MET A 12 -22.88 30.60 31.50
N ALA A 13 -23.88 31.40 31.13
CA ALA A 13 -25.11 30.89 30.52
C ALA A 13 -24.90 30.36 29.08
N PHE A 14 -23.84 30.79 28.39
CA PHE A 14 -23.58 30.40 27.00
C PHE A 14 -22.71 29.15 26.83
N THR A 15 -22.08 28.64 27.90
CA THR A 15 -21.14 27.50 27.79
C THR A 15 -21.81 26.12 27.67
N SER A 16 -23.12 26.02 27.91
CA SER A 16 -23.81 24.72 28.04
C SER A 16 -24.46 24.21 26.75
N VAL A 17 -24.48 24.97 25.65
CA VAL A 17 -25.27 24.63 24.44
C VAL A 17 -24.52 23.73 23.45
N LYS A 18 -23.21 23.53 23.61
CA LYS A 18 -22.39 22.74 22.66
C LYS A 18 -22.23 21.25 23.02
N ALA A 19 -22.72 20.81 24.19
CA ALA A 19 -22.47 19.45 24.71
C ALA A 19 -23.56 18.42 24.35
N GLN A 20 -24.63 18.82 23.67
CA GLN A 20 -25.75 17.94 23.32
C GLN A 20 -25.83 17.69 21.81
N GLU A 21 -24.69 17.44 21.16
CA GLU A 21 -24.73 16.77 19.87
C GLU A 21 -24.91 15.28 20.17
N SER A 22 -26.17 14.82 20.08
CA SER A 22 -26.48 13.40 20.17
C SER A 22 -25.55 12.64 19.24
N ASN A 23 -25.03 11.50 19.69
CA ASN A 23 -24.19 10.58 18.91
C ASN A 23 -24.93 10.17 17.63
N LYS A 24 -24.95 11.04 16.62
CA LYS A 24 -25.51 10.77 15.30
C LYS A 24 -24.64 9.68 14.74
N LYS A 25 -25.20 8.47 14.67
CA LYS A 25 -24.54 7.31 14.07
C LYS A 25 -24.11 7.70 12.66
N VAL A 26 -22.82 7.96 12.47
CA VAL A 26 -22.25 8.31 11.16
C VAL A 26 -22.32 7.06 10.29
N VAL A 27 -23.35 6.97 9.45
CA VAL A 27 -23.49 5.89 8.49
C VAL A 27 -22.68 6.26 7.25
N TYR A 28 -21.46 5.77 7.18
CA TYR A 28 -20.62 5.88 5.98
C TYR A 28 -21.29 5.08 4.85
N ARG A 29 -21.82 5.80 3.85
CA ARG A 29 -22.36 5.19 2.63
C ARG A 29 -21.30 5.26 1.55
N TYR A 30 -20.84 4.10 1.10
CA TYR A 30 -19.95 3.99 -0.05
C TYR A 30 -20.74 4.19 -1.34
N LYS A 31 -20.15 4.90 -2.30
CA LYS A 31 -20.71 5.08 -3.64
C LYS A 31 -20.78 3.69 -4.31
N LYS A 32 -22.00 3.21 -4.60
CA LYS A 32 -22.21 1.85 -5.13
C LYS A 32 -21.79 1.70 -6.59
N TYR A 33 -21.99 2.74 -7.39
CA TYR A 33 -21.68 2.74 -8.81
C TYR A 33 -21.16 4.12 -9.21
N GLU A 34 -20.05 4.11 -9.93
CA GLU A 34 -19.47 5.27 -10.55
C GLU A 34 -19.39 4.97 -12.04
N LYS A 35 -20.08 5.78 -12.84
CA LYS A 35 -19.96 5.70 -14.28
C LYS A 35 -18.70 6.48 -14.64
N PHE A 36 -17.66 5.76 -15.03
CA PHE A 36 -16.45 6.36 -15.56
C PHE A 36 -16.74 6.74 -17.01
N ASP A 37 -16.60 8.03 -17.30
CA ASP A 37 -16.54 8.51 -18.67
C ASP A 37 -15.11 8.34 -19.15
N PHE A 38 -14.93 7.49 -20.15
CA PHE A 38 -13.60 7.16 -20.69
C PHE A 38 -13.23 8.05 -21.88
N GLU A 39 -14.14 8.91 -22.36
CA GLU A 39 -13.88 9.77 -23.53
C GLU A 39 -12.80 10.83 -23.22
N ASP A 40 -12.74 11.31 -21.97
CA ASP A 40 -11.74 12.28 -21.49
C ASP A 40 -10.59 11.65 -20.67
N LEU A 41 -10.53 10.31 -20.57
CA LEU A 41 -9.49 9.64 -19.80
C LEU A 41 -8.21 9.52 -20.64
N VAL A 42 -7.51 10.64 -20.83
CA VAL A 42 -6.17 10.65 -21.40
C VAL A 42 -5.21 10.10 -20.36
N ILE A 43 -4.89 8.81 -20.48
CA ILE A 43 -3.84 8.19 -19.69
C ILE A 43 -2.51 8.70 -20.26
N GLU A 44 -1.93 9.71 -19.59
CA GLU A 44 -0.54 10.10 -19.79
C GLU A 44 0.35 8.96 -19.28
N GLY A 45 0.52 7.94 -20.11
CA GLY A 45 1.47 6.86 -19.86
C GLY A 45 2.86 7.44 -19.99
N GLU A 46 3.47 7.84 -18.86
CA GLU A 46 4.91 8.04 -18.85
C GLU A 46 5.55 6.76 -19.37
N THR A 47 6.36 6.88 -20.42
CA THR A 47 7.11 5.77 -21.03
C THR A 47 8.27 5.33 -20.13
N GLY A 48 8.09 5.44 -18.81
CA GLY A 48 9.04 4.98 -17.81
C GLY A 48 8.99 3.46 -17.77
N ASN A 49 10.02 2.83 -18.31
CA ASN A 49 10.21 1.39 -18.13
C ASN A 49 10.32 1.13 -16.61
N PRO A 50 9.65 0.12 -16.02
CA PRO A 50 9.76 -0.17 -14.58
C PRO A 50 11.21 -0.32 -14.04
N GLY A 51 12.20 -0.46 -14.93
CA GLY A 51 13.63 -0.40 -14.61
C GLY A 51 14.16 1.01 -14.27
N ASP A 52 13.55 2.10 -14.74
CA ASP A 52 14.01 3.48 -14.45
C ASP A 52 13.64 3.95 -13.03
N LEU A 53 12.61 3.36 -12.42
CA LEU A 53 12.28 3.58 -11.00
C LEU A 53 13.21 2.80 -10.05
N SER A 54 14.02 1.88 -10.57
CA SER A 54 14.82 0.98 -9.75
C SER A 54 16.08 1.69 -9.26
N ILE A 55 16.00 2.17 -8.02
CA ILE A 55 17.10 2.76 -7.25
C ILE A 55 18.30 1.82 -7.29
N ALA A 56 19.35 2.26 -7.99
CA ALA A 56 20.72 1.76 -8.07
C ALA A 56 20.88 0.23 -8.20
N PRO A 57 21.73 -0.28 -9.11
CA PRO A 57 22.02 -1.70 -9.15
C PRO A 57 22.59 -2.14 -7.79
N ARG A 58 21.73 -2.77 -6.97
CA ARG A 58 22.14 -3.37 -5.70
C ARG A 58 23.30 -4.28 -6.02
N TYR A 59 24.40 -4.15 -5.28
CA TYR A 59 25.60 -4.96 -5.50
C TYR A 59 25.21 -6.45 -5.49
N GLN A 60 25.00 -7.02 -6.67
CA GLN A 60 24.71 -8.43 -6.83
C GLN A 60 26.04 -9.12 -6.57
N ARG A 61 26.25 -9.53 -5.32
CA ARG A 61 27.40 -10.34 -4.94
C ARG A 61 27.30 -11.58 -5.81
N LYS A 62 28.13 -11.69 -6.85
CA LYS A 62 28.20 -12.89 -7.68
C LYS A 62 28.57 -14.03 -6.74
N PHE A 63 27.57 -14.80 -6.33
CA PHE A 63 27.81 -15.99 -5.55
C PHE A 63 28.65 -16.89 -6.45
N LYS A 64 29.93 -17.06 -6.12
CA LYS A 64 30.71 -18.15 -6.70
C LYS A 64 29.92 -19.41 -6.35
N ASN A 65 29.28 -20.00 -7.35
CA ASN A 65 28.50 -21.21 -7.17
C ASN A 65 29.42 -22.26 -6.52
N LYS A 66 29.23 -22.47 -5.22
CA LYS A 66 30.05 -23.36 -4.39
C LYS A 66 29.46 -24.77 -4.38
N LEU A 67 28.42 -25.00 -5.17
CA LEU A 67 27.83 -26.32 -5.30
C LEU A 67 28.87 -27.23 -5.96
N PRO A 68 29.12 -28.42 -5.39
CA PRO A 68 30.03 -29.39 -5.99
C PRO A 68 29.48 -29.74 -7.37
N TYR A 69 30.20 -29.35 -8.42
CA TYR A 69 29.88 -29.77 -9.78
C TYR A 69 30.62 -31.08 -10.06
N ARG A 70 29.90 -32.06 -10.60
CA ARG A 70 30.51 -33.30 -11.07
C ARG A 70 31.03 -33.07 -12.49
N LYS A 71 32.29 -33.43 -12.73
CA LYS A 71 32.90 -33.36 -14.08
C LYS A 71 32.48 -34.51 -14.98
N ASN A 72 32.08 -35.64 -14.39
CA ASN A 72 31.83 -36.89 -15.10
C ASN A 72 30.47 -37.46 -14.69
N PHE A 73 29.65 -37.75 -15.70
CA PHE A 73 28.31 -38.32 -15.59
C PHE A 73 28.19 -39.71 -16.24
N ASN A 74 29.31 -40.33 -16.66
CA ASN A 74 29.30 -41.59 -17.41
C ASN A 74 28.64 -42.73 -16.62
N ALA A 75 28.74 -42.73 -15.29
CA ALA A 75 28.10 -43.73 -14.44
C ALA A 75 26.57 -43.61 -14.46
N GLU A 76 26.03 -42.40 -14.40
CA GLU A 76 24.59 -42.12 -14.47
C GLU A 76 24.04 -42.40 -15.88
N ILE A 77 24.80 -42.03 -16.90
CA ILE A 77 24.46 -42.31 -18.31
C ILE A 77 24.36 -43.82 -18.52
N ARG A 78 25.34 -44.61 -18.04
CA ARG A 78 25.30 -46.08 -18.14
C ARG A 78 24.09 -46.68 -17.43
N LYS A 79 23.77 -46.20 -16.22
CA LYS A 79 22.56 -46.60 -15.48
C LYS A 79 21.27 -46.23 -16.21
N GLY A 80 21.26 -45.11 -16.94
CA GLY A 80 20.13 -44.68 -17.76
C GLY A 80 19.89 -45.61 -18.95
N VAL A 81 20.98 -46.01 -19.64
CA VAL A 81 20.92 -46.91 -20.80
C VAL A 81 20.44 -48.32 -20.39
N GLU A 82 20.86 -48.81 -19.22
CA GLU A 82 20.40 -50.10 -18.67
C GLU A 82 18.89 -50.14 -18.40
N ARG A 83 18.23 -48.99 -18.20
CA ARG A 83 16.77 -48.92 -17.97
C ARG A 83 15.95 -48.90 -19.26
N VAL A 84 16.57 -48.59 -20.40
CA VAL A 84 15.88 -48.48 -21.70
C VAL A 84 15.84 -49.83 -22.43
N ARG A 85 16.51 -50.86 -21.90
CA ARG A 85 16.52 -52.21 -22.45
C ARG A 85 15.64 -53.14 -21.62
#